data_AF-A0A433TES3-F1
#
_entry.id   AF-A0A433TES3-F1
#
_cell.length_a   1.000
_cell.length_b   1.000
_cell.length_c   1.000
_cell.angle_alpha   90.00
_cell.angle_beta   90.00
_cell.angle_gamma   90.00
#
_symmetry.space_group_name_H-M   'P 1'
#
loop_
_entity.id
_entity.type
_entity.pdbx_description
1 polymer ?
#
loop_
_entity_poly.entity_id
_entity_poly.type
_entity_poly.pdbx_seq_one_letter_code
_entity_poly.pdbx_strand_id
1 'polypeptide(L)'
;MASRGEQETTKLKQNLEEQLDRLMQQLSDLEECKADLEPEEYEETKSETVEQLKEFQENLSKMLQGNLSLVDELNSMQLAIQAAISDAFKTPEVIRLFAKKQPGQLR
;
A
#
# COMPACT_ATOMS: atom_id res chain seq x y z
N MET A 1 -23.69 20.85 -10.85
CA MET A 1 -22.26 21.26 -10.88
C MET A 1 -21.42 20.64 -9.75
N ALA A 2 -22.02 19.98 -8.75
CA ALA A 2 -21.27 19.27 -7.70
C ALA A 2 -20.59 17.95 -8.15
N SER A 3 -20.98 17.35 -9.28
CA SER A 3 -20.58 15.97 -9.61
C SER A 3 -19.15 15.79 -10.14
N ARG A 4 -18.49 16.84 -10.66
CA ARG A 4 -17.12 16.69 -11.18
C ARG A 4 -16.11 16.49 -10.06
N GLY A 5 -16.20 17.25 -8.96
CA GLY A 5 -15.28 17.12 -7.83
C GLY A 5 -15.35 15.74 -7.15
N GLU A 6 -16.56 15.19 -7.02
CA GLU A 6 -16.79 13.87 -6.44
C GLU A 6 -16.25 12.74 -7.33
N GLN A 7 -16.43 12.84 -8.65
CA GLN A 7 -15.87 11.89 -9.61
C GLN A 7 -14.33 11.91 -9.62
N GLU A 8 -13.71 13.09 -9.66
CA GLU A 8 -12.25 13.20 -9.59
C GLU A 8 -11.70 12.67 -8.25
N THR A 9 -12.40 12.94 -7.15
CA THR A 9 -12.04 12.40 -5.83
C THR A 9 -12.15 10.88 -5.78
N THR A 10 -13.20 10.31 -6.36
CA THR A 10 -13.38 8.85 -6.44
C THR A 10 -12.27 8.20 -7.26
N LYS A 11 -11.95 8.78 -8.43
CA LYS A 11 -10.88 8.28 -9.29
C LYS A 11 -9.51 8.38 -8.61
N LEU A 12 -9.26 9.48 -7.89
CA LEU A 12 -8.05 9.64 -7.11
C LEU A 12 -7.92 8.56 -6.03
N LYS A 13 -9.00 8.26 -5.29
CA LYS A 13 -9.02 7.18 -4.29
C LYS A 13 -8.67 5.83 -4.92
N GLN A 14 -9.31 5.49 -6.05
CA GLN A 14 -9.03 4.25 -6.77
C GLN A 14 -7.56 4.15 -7.18
N ASN A 15 -6.98 5.23 -7.71
CA ASN A 15 -5.56 5.23 -8.07
C ASN A 15 -4.64 5.02 -6.85
N LEU A 16 -4.98 5.61 -5.70
CA LEU A 16 -4.23 5.44 -4.46
C LEU A 16 -4.34 3.99 -3.94
N GLU A 17 -5.54 3.40 -3.98
CA GLU A 17 -5.77 1.99 -3.62
C GLU A 17 -4.98 1.05 -4.53
N GLU A 18 -5.05 1.24 -5.84
CA GLU A 18 -4.30 0.44 -6.82
C GLU A 18 -2.79 0.57 -6.64
N GLN A 19 -2.28 1.76 -6.32
CA GLN A 19 -0.85 1.95 -6.07
C GLN A 19 -0.40 1.23 -4.79
N LEU A 20 -1.19 1.33 -3.71
CA LEU A 20 -0.90 0.59 -2.49
C LEU A 20 -0.92 -0.91 -2.77
N ASP A 21 -1.96 -1.42 -3.43
CA ASP A 21 -2.10 -2.86 -3.72
C ASP A 21 -0.93 -3.40 -4.54
N ARG A 22 -0.42 -2.63 -5.52
CA ARG A 22 0.77 -3.02 -6.30
C ARG A 22 2.03 -3.13 -5.45
N LEU A 23 2.30 -2.13 -4.62
CA LEU A 23 3.48 -2.13 -3.73
C LEU A 23 3.40 -3.27 -2.72
N MET A 24 2.21 -3.56 -2.21
CA MET A 24 1.97 -4.65 -1.29
C MET A 24 2.12 -6.03 -1.95
N GLN A 25 1.63 -6.18 -3.19
CA GLN A 25 1.85 -7.40 -3.97
C GLN A 25 3.33 -7.64 -4.21
N GLN A 26 4.08 -6.61 -4.59
CA GLN A 26 5.52 -6.70 -4.81
C GLN A 26 6.25 -7.18 -3.55
N LEU A 27 5.91 -6.66 -2.36
CA LEU A 27 6.48 -7.16 -1.11
C LEU A 27 6.08 -8.62 -0.81
N SER A 28 4.85 -9.02 -1.12
CA SER A 28 4.39 -10.40 -0.94
C SER A 28 5.17 -11.36 -1.83
N ASP A 29 5.28 -11.03 -3.12
CA ASP A 29 6.01 -11.81 -4.11
C ASP A 29 7.50 -11.94 -3.72
N LEU A 30 8.10 -10.87 -3.19
CA LEU A 30 9.47 -10.90 -2.67
C LEU A 30 9.65 -11.85 -1.48
N GLU A 31 8.69 -11.91 -0.56
CA GLU A 31 8.76 -12.85 0.57
C GLU A 31 8.53 -14.30 0.11
N GLU A 32 7.67 -14.53 -0.87
CA GLU A 32 7.42 -15.86 -1.44
C GLU A 32 8.65 -16.40 -2.18
N CYS A 33 9.31 -15.56 -2.97
CA CYS A 33 10.49 -15.92 -3.75
C CYS A 33 11.80 -15.76 -2.96
N LYS A 34 11.76 -15.38 -1.67
CA LYS A 34 12.95 -15.10 -0.85
C LYS A 34 13.97 -16.24 -0.85
N ALA A 35 13.51 -17.49 -0.90
CA ALA A 35 14.38 -18.66 -0.90
C ALA A 35 15.11 -18.87 -2.24
N ASP A 36 14.58 -18.29 -3.32
CA ASP A 36 15.10 -18.40 -4.69
C ASP A 36 15.96 -17.20 -5.11
N LEU A 37 15.96 -16.13 -4.31
CA LEU A 37 16.71 -14.89 -4.55
C LEU A 37 18.03 -14.88 -3.79
N GLU A 38 19.03 -14.19 -4.35
CA GLU A 38 20.25 -13.89 -3.59
C GLU A 38 19.93 -12.91 -2.44
N PRO A 39 20.59 -13.03 -1.28
CA PRO A 39 20.30 -12.16 -0.14
C PRO A 39 20.43 -10.67 -0.46
N GLU A 40 21.40 -10.30 -1.29
CA GLU A 40 21.64 -8.92 -1.70
C GLU A 40 20.51 -8.40 -2.62
N GLU A 41 20.08 -9.21 -3.60
CA GLU A 41 18.97 -8.89 -4.50
C GLU A 41 17.64 -8.74 -3.75
N TYR A 42 17.37 -9.63 -2.79
CA TYR A 42 16.18 -9.54 -1.93
C TYR A 42 16.19 -8.27 -1.08
N GLU A 43 17.31 -7.96 -0.41
CA GLU A 43 17.39 -6.78 0.46
C GLU A 43 17.31 -5.47 -0.36
N GLU A 44 17.96 -5.40 -1.52
CA GLU A 44 17.88 -4.23 -2.42
C GLU A 44 16.44 -3.99 -2.89
N THR A 45 15.81 -5.00 -3.49
CA THR A 45 14.45 -4.87 -4.03
C THR A 45 13.43 -4.58 -2.92
N LYS A 46 13.60 -5.20 -1.75
CA LYS A 46 12.78 -4.92 -0.57
C LYS A 46 12.97 -3.50 -0.09
N SER A 47 14.20 -3.02 0.02
CA SER A 47 14.51 -1.67 0.46
C SER A 47 13.88 -0.63 -0.45
N GLU A 48 14.01 -0.79 -1.78
CA GLU A 48 13.39 0.09 -2.77
C GLU A 48 11.86 0.11 -2.65
N THR A 49 11.23 -1.06 -2.49
CA THR A 49 9.77 -1.15 -2.35
C THR A 49 9.27 -0.48 -1.07
N VAL A 50 10.02 -0.64 0.03
CA VAL A 50 9.73 0.02 1.31
C VAL A 50 9.93 1.54 1.21
N GLU A 51 10.94 2.00 0.48
CA GLU A 51 11.16 3.43 0.22
C GLU A 51 9.99 4.04 -0.58
N GLN A 52 9.53 3.36 -1.62
CA GLN A 52 8.34 3.77 -2.38
C GLN A 52 7.08 3.86 -1.49
N LEU A 53 6.88 2.92 -0.56
CA LEU A 53 5.79 2.98 0.41
C LEU A 53 5.91 4.19 1.35
N LYS A 54 7.12 4.55 1.80
CA LYS A 54 7.35 5.75 2.62
C LYS A 54 7.02 7.03 1.86
N GLU A 55 7.49 7.15 0.62
CA GLU A 55 7.15 8.30 -0.24
C GLU A 55 5.65 8.39 -0.49
N PHE A 56 5.01 7.25 -0.76
CA PHE A 56 3.56 7.17 -0.93
C PHE A 56 2.82 7.63 0.34
N GLN A 57 3.27 7.20 1.53
CA GLN A 57 2.71 7.64 2.81
C GLN A 57 2.83 9.17 3.00
N GLU A 58 3.98 9.73 2.66
CA GLU A 58 4.23 11.17 2.80
C GLU A 58 3.32 11.97 1.86
N ASN A 59 3.19 11.53 0.62
CA ASN A 59 2.31 12.14 -0.37
C ASN A 59 0.83 12.06 0.07
N LEU A 60 0.40 10.90 0.55
CA LEU A 60 -0.94 10.72 1.12
C LEU A 60 -1.18 11.67 2.29
N SER A 61 -0.20 11.79 3.20
CA SER A 61 -0.30 12.67 4.37
C SER A 61 -0.39 14.15 3.98
N LYS A 62 0.38 14.60 2.98
CA LYS A 62 0.29 15.96 2.43
C LYS A 62 -1.09 16.25 1.83
N MET A 63 -1.69 15.27 1.14
CA MET A 63 -3.03 15.41 0.57
C MET A 63 -4.10 15.50 1.66
N LEU A 64 -3.94 14.76 2.75
CA LEU A 64 -4.89 14.70 3.87
C LEU A 64 -4.90 15.94 4.76
N GLN A 65 -3.75 16.61 4.93
CA GLN A 65 -3.63 17.83 5.73
C GLN A 65 -4.57 18.97 5.26
N GLY A 66 -5.00 18.96 4.00
CA GLY A 66 -5.89 19.98 3.43
C GLY A 66 -7.37 19.62 3.35
N ASN A 67 -7.78 18.38 3.67
CA ASN A 67 -9.16 17.92 3.44
C ASN A 67 -9.64 16.93 4.51
N LEU A 68 -10.37 17.45 5.51
CA LEU A 68 -10.94 16.68 6.62
C LEU A 68 -11.85 15.53 6.16
N SER A 69 -12.58 15.68 5.05
CA SER A 69 -13.44 14.60 4.52
C SER A 69 -12.63 13.43 3.98
N LEU A 70 -11.44 13.69 3.41
CA LEU A 70 -10.56 12.63 2.91
C LEU A 70 -9.82 11.91 4.05
N VAL A 71 -9.60 12.60 5.18
CA VAL A 71 -8.90 12.02 6.35
C VAL A 71 -9.63 10.77 6.85
N ASP A 72 -10.94 10.86 7.06
CA ASP A 72 -11.73 9.73 7.56
C ASP A 72 -11.74 8.55 6.56
N GLU A 73 -11.75 8.85 5.26
CA GLU A 73 -11.87 7.85 4.21
C GLU A 73 -10.54 7.13 3.92
N LEU A 74 -9.41 7.84 4.00
CA LEU A 74 -8.08 7.30 3.65
C LEU A 74 -7.26 6.85 4.86
N ASN A 75 -7.79 6.98 6.09
CA ASN A 75 -7.10 6.54 7.31
C ASN A 75 -6.73 5.05 7.28
N SER A 76 -7.61 4.21 6.70
CA SER A 76 -7.34 2.76 6.55
C SER A 76 -6.11 2.48 5.69
N MET A 77 -5.87 3.31 4.66
CA MET A 77 -4.72 3.23 3.78
C MET A 77 -3.43 3.64 4.51
N GLN A 78 -3.47 4.70 5.31
CA GLN A 78 -2.33 5.10 6.15
C GLN A 78 -1.91 3.99 7.12
N LEU A 79 -2.88 3.33 7.76
CA LEU A 79 -2.60 2.21 8.67
C LEU A 79 -2.00 1.00 7.93
N ALA A 80 -2.47 0.70 6.73
CA ALA A 80 -1.92 -0.36 5.89
C ALA A 80 -0.46 -0.07 5.50
N ILE A 81 -0.17 1.16 5.06
CA ILE A 81 1.19 1.58 4.71
C ILE A 81 2.11 1.55 5.94
N GLN A 82 1.64 2.02 7.10
CA GLN A 82 2.41 1.95 8.35
C GLN A 82 2.75 0.52 8.75
N ALA A 83 1.78 -0.41 8.63
CA ALA A 83 2.01 -1.82 8.90
C ALA A 83 3.04 -2.41 7.93
N ALA A 84 3.00 -2.02 6.66
CA ALA A 84 3.92 -2.48 5.62
C ALA A 84 5.35 -1.94 5.76
N ILE A 85 5.51 -0.68 6.19
CA ILE A 85 6.83 -0.07 6.43
C ILE A 85 7.44 -0.60 7.73
N SER A 86 6.62 -0.95 8.72
CA SER A 86 7.09 -1.50 9.97
C SER A 86 7.62 -2.93 9.79
N ASP A 87 8.46 -3.40 10.71
CA ASP A 87 8.89 -4.81 10.77
C ASP A 87 7.71 -5.80 10.85
N ALA A 88 6.49 -5.32 11.11
CA ALA A 88 5.28 -6.11 11.14
C ALA A 88 4.89 -6.71 9.77
N PHE A 89 5.41 -6.22 8.64
CA PHE A 89 5.18 -6.90 7.35
C PHE A 89 5.66 -8.36 7.37
N LYS A 90 6.71 -8.66 8.16
CA LYS A 90 7.22 -10.02 8.34
C LYS A 90 6.27 -10.91 9.14
N THR A 91 5.21 -10.36 9.74
CA THR A 91 4.27 -11.14 10.56
C THR A 91 3.21 -11.81 9.70
N PRO A 92 2.97 -13.13 9.87
CA PRO A 92 1.97 -13.88 9.11
C PRO A 92 0.57 -13.27 9.14
N GLU A 93 0.21 -12.60 10.23
CA GLU A 93 -1.08 -11.94 10.42
C GLU A 93 -1.26 -10.77 9.47
N VAL A 94 -0.23 -9.96 9.29
CA VAL A 94 -0.22 -8.80 8.38
C VAL A 94 -0.28 -9.28 6.93
N ILE A 95 0.54 -10.27 6.57
CA ILE A 95 0.52 -10.93 5.25
C ILE A 95 -0.88 -11.48 4.93
N ARG A 96 -1.53 -12.18 5.86
CA ARG A 96 -2.88 -12.74 5.67
C ARG A 96 -3.97 -11.69 5.57
N LEU A 97 -3.85 -10.58 6.30
CA LEU A 97 -4.80 -9.48 6.26
C LEU A 97 -4.80 -8.81 4.88
N PHE A 98 -3.64 -8.79 4.22
CA PHE A 98 -3.48 -8.29 2.86
C PHE A 98 -3.88 -9.31 1.78
N ALA A 99 -3.50 -10.59 1.92
CA ALA A 99 -3.96 -11.65 1.01
C ALA A 99 -5.49 -11.77 0.94
N LYS A 100 -6.19 -11.53 2.07
CA LYS A 100 -7.67 -11.51 2.12
C LYS A 100 -8.30 -10.26 1.52
N LYS A 101 -7.56 -9.16 1.40
CA LYS A 101 -8.05 -7.91 0.79
C LYS A 101 -7.85 -7.85 -0.72
N GLN A 102 -7.22 -8.87 -1.33
CA GLN A 102 -7.28 -9.10 -2.76
C GLN A 102 -8.42 -10.09 -3.11
N PRO A 103 -9.65 -9.63 -3.40
CA PRO A 103 -10.71 -10.50 -3.88
C PRO A 103 -10.42 -11.13 -5.26
N GLY A 104 -9.32 -10.74 -5.93
CA GLY A 104 -8.95 -11.18 -7.28
C GLY A 104 -8.15 -12.49 -7.39
N GLN A 105 -7.50 -12.96 -6.32
CA GLN A 105 -6.69 -14.20 -6.34
C GLN A 105 -7.44 -15.46 -5.85
N LEU A 106 -8.73 -15.33 -5.50
CA LEU A 106 -9.58 -16.46 -5.07
C LEU A 106 -10.35 -17.12 -6.23
N ARG A 107 -9.79 -17.14 -7.45
CA ARG A 107 -10.40 -17.79 -8.61
C ARG A 107 -9.47 -18.81 -9.25
#